data_AF-A0A6F8TFI7-F1
#
_entry.id   AF-A0A6F8TFI7-F1
#
_cell.length_a   1.000
_cell.length_b   1.000
_cell.length_c   1.000
_cell.angle_alpha   90.00
_cell.angle_beta   90.00
_cell.angle_gamma   90.00
#
_symmetry.space_group_name_H-M   'P 1'
#
loop_
_entity.id
_entity.type
_entity.pdbx_description
1 polymer ?
#
loop_
_entity_poly.entity_id
_entity_poly.type
_entity_poly.pdbx_seq_one_letter_code
_entity_poly.pdbx_strand_id
1 'polypeptide(L)'
;MNRLLVTSLIFVCSYSLAHEPYVAPLAYKTEQTQVPVVAGYAEEALNSEYALKDAKLTVITPKQDPKVINAEALHKSVTVFDVALPEDGTYILQTQATYPLKYVYDQKEWHLFFDLPADKAPPRKERDYLIPADLKTKKIKTEEVTREWVLQSYLSKGKVSDIQLPNTPVKVNFSVHPNQLKVTQAVQLTISEKGQNLPYAEINLRKRCN
;
A
#
# COMPACT_ATOMS: atom_id res chain seq x y z
N MET A 1 -10.31 33.41 39.21
CA MET A 1 -9.21 33.56 38.24
C MET A 1 -8.45 32.24 38.19
N ASN A 2 -8.96 31.25 37.44
CA ASN A 2 -8.33 29.93 37.30
C ASN A 2 -7.89 29.76 35.85
N ARG A 3 -6.58 29.74 35.63
CA ARG A 3 -5.97 29.47 34.33
C ARG A 3 -5.96 27.96 34.11
N LEU A 4 -6.80 27.48 33.21
CA LEU A 4 -6.65 26.15 32.61
C LEU A 4 -5.45 26.20 31.66
N LEU A 5 -4.37 25.50 32.03
CA LEU A 5 -3.27 25.20 31.13
C LEU A 5 -3.76 24.08 30.19
N VAL A 6 -4.09 24.45 28.96
CA VAL A 6 -4.27 23.49 27.86
C VAL A 6 -2.91 23.27 27.24
N THR A 7 -2.24 22.20 27.64
CA THR A 7 -1.01 21.73 27.01
C THR A 7 -1.41 20.94 25.75
N SER A 8 -1.56 21.63 24.61
CA SER A 8 -1.70 20.96 23.32
C SER A 8 -0.38 20.30 22.95
N LEU A 9 -0.31 18.99 23.15
CA LEU A 9 0.75 18.14 22.60
C LEU A 9 0.48 18.02 21.09
N ILE A 10 1.08 18.91 20.31
CA ILE A 10 1.10 18.81 18.86
C ILE A 10 2.00 17.62 18.53
N PHE A 11 1.40 16.44 18.37
CA PHE A 11 2.02 15.35 17.63
C PHE A 11 2.14 15.83 16.18
N VAL A 12 3.31 16.36 15.84
CA VAL A 12 3.69 16.56 14.45
C VAL A 12 3.85 15.16 13.88
N CYS A 13 2.81 14.63 13.25
CA CYS A 13 2.94 13.45 12.42
C CYS A 13 3.90 13.83 11.29
N SER A 14 5.15 13.40 11.41
CA SER A 14 6.10 13.46 10.31
C SER A 14 5.51 12.61 9.18
N TYR A 15 4.96 13.26 8.17
CA TYR A 15 4.59 12.61 6.93
C TYR A 15 5.88 12.07 6.31
N SER A 16 6.21 10.81 6.61
CA SER A 16 7.21 10.10 5.84
C SER A 16 6.59 9.91 4.45
N LEU A 17 6.95 10.81 3.53
CA LEU A 17 6.72 10.67 2.10
C LEU A 17 7.57 9.48 1.61
N ALA A 18 7.15 8.28 1.97
CA ALA A 18 7.69 7.05 1.42
C ALA A 18 6.84 6.70 0.21
N HIS A 19 7.48 6.30 -0.90
CA HIS A 19 6.77 5.77 -2.04
C HIS A 19 5.91 4.58 -1.63
N GLU A 20 4.59 4.75 -1.69
CA GLU A 20 3.64 3.70 -1.34
C GLU A 20 3.25 2.93 -2.60
N PRO A 21 3.26 1.59 -2.56
CA PRO A 21 2.78 0.82 -3.67
C PRO A 21 1.26 0.94 -3.80
N TYR A 22 0.75 0.94 -5.03
CA TYR A 22 -0.67 0.95 -5.32
C TYR A 22 -1.02 0.04 -6.51
N VAL A 23 -2.31 -0.28 -6.63
CA VAL A 23 -2.90 -0.87 -7.83
C VAL A 23 -4.24 -0.18 -8.10
N ALA A 24 -4.46 0.31 -9.33
CA ALA A 24 -5.67 1.02 -9.68
C ALA A 24 -6.09 0.78 -11.13
N PRO A 25 -7.38 0.53 -11.40
CA PRO A 25 -7.91 0.60 -12.76
C PRO A 25 -7.93 2.06 -13.25
N LEU A 26 -7.82 2.29 -14.56
CA LEU A 26 -8.01 3.65 -15.09
C LEU A 26 -9.43 4.18 -14.87
N ALA A 27 -10.41 3.28 -14.78
CA ALA A 27 -11.79 3.62 -14.43
C ALA A 27 -12.31 2.62 -13.38
N TYR A 28 -12.85 3.13 -12.27
CA TYR A 28 -13.45 2.30 -11.21
C TYR A 28 -14.88 1.82 -11.56
N LYS A 29 -15.50 2.45 -12.56
CA LYS A 29 -16.76 2.03 -13.16
C LYS A 29 -16.67 2.10 -14.68
N THR A 30 -17.14 1.08 -15.39
CA THR A 30 -17.03 1.01 -16.85
C THR A 30 -18.16 0.17 -17.46
N GLU A 31 -18.41 0.34 -18.76
CA GLU A 31 -19.22 -0.58 -19.58
C GLU A 31 -18.35 -1.43 -20.52
N GLN A 32 -17.05 -1.15 -20.55
CA GLN A 32 -16.11 -1.77 -21.46
C GLN A 32 -15.86 -3.24 -21.10
N THR A 33 -15.49 -4.04 -22.10
CA THR A 33 -15.13 -5.46 -21.94
C THR A 33 -13.71 -5.68 -21.45
N GLN A 34 -12.91 -4.62 -21.38
CA GLN A 34 -11.54 -4.63 -20.89
C GLN A 34 -11.21 -3.31 -20.21
N VAL A 35 -10.27 -3.34 -19.27
CA VAL A 35 -9.74 -2.12 -18.66
C VAL A 35 -8.25 -2.27 -18.34
N PRO A 36 -7.44 -1.25 -18.64
CA PRO A 36 -6.08 -1.21 -18.14
C PRO A 36 -6.07 -0.98 -16.62
N VAL A 37 -5.21 -1.74 -15.94
CA VAL A 37 -4.91 -1.61 -14.52
C VAL A 37 -3.43 -1.31 -14.38
N VAL A 38 -3.12 -0.29 -13.59
CA VAL A 38 -1.75 0.16 -13.33
C VAL A 38 -1.36 -0.17 -11.90
N ALA A 39 -0.09 -0.55 -11.71
CA ALA A 39 0.51 -0.73 -10.41
C ALA A 39 1.90 -0.10 -10.38
N GLY A 40 2.28 0.44 -9.22
CA GLY A 40 3.58 1.07 -9.04
C GLY A 40 3.70 1.68 -7.66
N TYR A 41 4.84 2.31 -7.43
CA TYR A 41 5.17 3.08 -6.24
C TYR A 41 5.00 4.56 -6.53
N ALA A 42 4.37 5.28 -5.61
CA ALA A 42 4.06 6.70 -5.78
C ALA A 42 4.17 7.46 -4.45
N GLU A 43 4.66 8.69 -4.47
CA GLU A 43 4.50 9.62 -3.34
C GLU A 43 3.10 10.24 -3.34
N GLU A 44 2.65 10.69 -4.51
CA GLU A 44 1.31 11.22 -4.73
C GLU A 44 0.30 10.13 -5.05
N ALA A 45 -0.96 10.31 -4.63
CA ALA A 45 -1.98 9.29 -4.79
C ALA A 45 -2.19 8.88 -6.26
N LEU A 46 -1.83 7.63 -6.57
CA LEU A 46 -2.00 6.99 -7.88
C LEU A 46 -1.17 7.64 -9.01
N ASN A 47 -0.08 8.34 -8.68
CA ASN A 47 0.84 8.96 -9.62
C ASN A 47 2.18 8.18 -9.66
N SER A 48 2.26 7.14 -10.48
CA SER A 48 3.38 6.20 -10.47
C SER A 48 4.72 6.84 -10.81
N GLU A 49 5.74 6.55 -9.99
CA GLU A 49 7.13 6.94 -10.20
C GLU A 49 8.03 5.72 -10.51
N TYR A 50 7.73 4.58 -9.90
CA TYR A 50 8.45 3.32 -10.13
C TYR A 50 7.49 2.15 -10.32
N ALA A 51 7.84 1.23 -11.20
CA ALA A 51 7.05 0.02 -11.42
C ALA A 51 7.11 -0.95 -10.23
N LEU A 52 6.01 -1.66 -10.00
CA LEU A 52 5.98 -2.80 -9.09
C LEU A 52 6.53 -4.02 -9.83
N LYS A 53 7.80 -4.35 -9.55
CA LYS A 53 8.51 -5.46 -10.20
C LYS A 53 7.88 -6.81 -9.85
N ASP A 54 7.85 -7.70 -10.84
CA ASP A 54 7.36 -9.08 -10.71
C ASP A 54 5.92 -9.20 -10.17
N ALA A 55 5.15 -8.10 -10.25
CA ALA A 55 3.79 -8.04 -9.78
C ALA A 55 2.89 -8.99 -10.58
N LYS A 56 2.11 -9.78 -9.85
CA LYS A 56 0.98 -10.54 -10.39
C LYS A 56 -0.31 -9.91 -9.91
N LEU A 57 -1.30 -9.86 -10.79
CA LEU A 57 -2.62 -9.34 -10.45
C LEU A 57 -3.59 -10.51 -10.32
N THR A 58 -4.16 -10.67 -9.13
CA THR A 58 -5.29 -11.55 -8.89
C THR A 58 -6.57 -10.76 -9.13
N VAL A 59 -7.35 -11.17 -10.12
CA VAL A 59 -8.65 -10.62 -10.48
C VAL A 59 -9.73 -11.56 -9.96
N ILE A 60 -10.44 -11.16 -8.91
CA ILE A 60 -11.59 -11.90 -8.38
C ILE A 60 -12.83 -11.40 -9.11
N THR A 61 -13.47 -12.30 -9.85
CA THR A 61 -14.65 -11.98 -10.68
C THR A 61 -15.92 -11.76 -9.84
N PRO A 62 -17.00 -11.20 -10.42
CA PRO A 62 -18.30 -11.08 -9.75
C PRO A 62 -18.83 -12.42 -9.22
N LYS A 63 -18.50 -13.53 -9.89
CA LYS A 63 -18.83 -14.90 -9.47
C LYS A 63 -17.89 -15.48 -8.41
N GLN A 64 -16.99 -14.68 -7.85
CA GLN A 64 -16.00 -15.07 -6.83
C GLN A 64 -14.99 -16.12 -7.32
N ASP A 65 -14.75 -16.18 -8.64
CA ASP A 65 -13.71 -17.01 -9.26
C ASP A 65 -12.42 -16.18 -9.45
N PRO A 66 -11.34 -16.44 -8.69
CA PRO A 66 -10.09 -15.71 -8.79
C PRO A 66 -9.23 -16.19 -9.97
N LYS A 67 -8.71 -15.24 -10.76
CA LYS A 67 -7.78 -15.49 -11.85
C LYS A 67 -6.51 -14.67 -11.68
N VAL A 68 -5.36 -15.31 -11.83
CA VAL A 68 -4.06 -14.61 -11.80
C VAL A 68 -3.67 -14.25 -13.22
N ILE A 69 -3.34 -12.99 -13.44
CA ILE A 69 -2.81 -12.49 -14.71
C ILE A 69 -1.44 -11.85 -14.51
N ASN A 70 -0.59 -12.00 -15.52
CA ASN A 70 0.73 -11.37 -15.56
C ASN A 70 0.62 -9.95 -16.10
N ALA A 71 1.64 -9.13 -15.83
CA ALA A 71 1.75 -7.82 -16.44
C ALA A 71 1.86 -7.94 -17.96
N GLU A 72 1.09 -7.12 -18.67
CA GLU A 72 1.15 -6.97 -20.12
C GLU A 72 2.40 -6.14 -20.50
N ALA A 73 2.71 -5.12 -19.68
CA ALA A 73 3.90 -4.30 -19.86
C ALA A 73 4.54 -3.93 -18.52
N LEU A 74 5.88 -3.87 -18.53
CA LEU A 74 6.70 -3.41 -17.42
C LEU A 74 7.58 -2.25 -17.90
N HIS A 75 7.21 -1.03 -17.53
CA HIS A 75 8.03 0.16 -17.76
C HIS A 75 8.87 0.49 -16.53
N LYS A 76 9.76 1.48 -16.62
CA LYS A 76 10.54 1.92 -15.45
C LYS A 76 9.63 2.51 -14.37
N SER A 77 8.63 3.28 -14.80
CA SER A 77 7.75 4.04 -13.92
C SER A 77 6.46 3.33 -13.54
N VAL A 78 6.03 2.30 -14.27
CA VAL A 78 4.71 1.68 -14.07
C VAL A 78 4.66 0.24 -14.57
N THR A 79 3.91 -0.60 -13.87
CA THR A 79 3.48 -1.93 -14.31
C THR A 79 2.05 -1.85 -14.82
N VAL A 80 1.77 -2.41 -16.00
CA VAL A 80 0.45 -2.36 -16.64
C VAL A 80 -0.07 -3.77 -16.85
N PHE A 81 -1.34 -3.98 -16.48
CA PHE A 81 -2.12 -5.19 -16.75
C PHE A 81 -3.28 -4.85 -17.67
N ASP A 82 -3.61 -5.75 -18.60
CA ASP A 82 -4.85 -5.67 -19.36
C ASP A 82 -5.88 -6.66 -18.78
N VAL A 83 -6.99 -6.14 -18.26
CA VAL A 83 -7.97 -6.93 -17.51
C VAL A 83 -9.25 -7.09 -18.31
N ALA A 84 -9.54 -8.33 -18.72
CA ALA A 84 -10.81 -8.68 -19.33
C ALA A 84 -11.96 -8.69 -18.31
N LEU A 85 -13.10 -8.12 -18.70
CA LEU A 85 -14.32 -7.99 -17.91
C LEU A 85 -15.50 -8.69 -18.63
N PRO A 86 -15.52 -10.04 -18.66
CA PRO A 86 -16.54 -10.79 -19.39
C PRO A 86 -17.95 -10.71 -18.76
N GLU A 87 -18.07 -10.27 -17.51
CA GLU A 87 -19.30 -10.35 -16.71
C GLU A 87 -19.63 -8.98 -16.12
N ASP A 88 -20.93 -8.69 -16.00
CA ASP A 88 -21.39 -7.50 -15.28
C ASP A 88 -21.33 -7.74 -13.77
N GLY A 89 -20.84 -6.77 -13.03
CA GLY A 89 -20.67 -6.85 -11.58
C GLY A 89 -19.36 -6.23 -11.10
N THR A 90 -19.03 -6.49 -9.84
CA THR A 90 -17.84 -5.96 -9.19
C THR A 90 -16.71 -6.98 -9.15
N TYR A 91 -15.55 -6.55 -9.59
CA TYR A 91 -14.28 -7.25 -9.57
C TYR A 91 -13.41 -6.70 -8.44
N ILE A 92 -12.68 -7.59 -7.75
CA ILE A 92 -11.60 -7.20 -6.83
C ILE A 92 -10.27 -7.40 -7.56
N LEU A 93 -9.52 -6.32 -7.69
CA LEU A 93 -8.19 -6.29 -8.28
C LEU A 93 -7.18 -6.30 -7.13
N GLN A 94 -6.44 -7.39 -6.97
CA GLN A 94 -5.52 -7.57 -5.85
C GLN A 94 -4.10 -7.86 -6.33
N THR A 95 -3.13 -7.14 -5.79
CA THR A 95 -1.71 -7.50 -5.88
C THR A 95 -1.04 -7.36 -4.51
N GLN A 96 0.22 -7.77 -4.43
CA GLN A 96 1.02 -7.71 -3.22
C GLN A 96 2.38 -7.11 -3.55
N ALA A 97 2.91 -6.35 -2.62
CA ALA A 97 4.28 -5.88 -2.63
C ALA A 97 4.95 -6.33 -1.35
N THR A 98 6.23 -6.66 -1.43
CA THR A 98 7.06 -6.89 -0.25
C THR A 98 8.37 -6.14 -0.38
N TYR A 99 8.89 -5.69 0.75
CA TYR A 99 10.17 -5.00 0.80
C TYR A 99 10.95 -5.48 2.02
N PRO A 100 12.04 -6.25 1.83
CA PRO A 100 12.88 -6.67 2.93
C PRO A 100 13.64 -5.47 3.48
N LEU A 101 13.57 -5.29 4.79
CA LEU A 101 14.30 -4.28 5.54
C LEU A 101 15.28 -4.98 6.48
N LYS A 102 16.46 -4.40 6.63
CA LYS A 102 17.43 -4.80 7.64
C LYS A 102 17.49 -3.72 8.71
N TYR A 103 17.55 -4.15 9.96
CA TYR A 103 17.76 -3.26 11.08
C TYR A 103 19.00 -3.69 11.86
N VAL A 104 19.72 -2.71 12.40
CA VAL A 104 20.81 -2.93 13.35
C VAL A 104 20.46 -2.22 14.65
N TYR A 105 20.79 -2.86 15.76
CA TYR A 105 20.66 -2.26 17.08
C TYR A 105 21.98 -1.59 17.47
N ASP A 106 22.01 -0.27 17.51
CA ASP A 106 23.15 0.54 17.94
C ASP A 106 22.69 1.57 18.97
N GLN A 107 23.53 1.89 19.95
CA GLN A 107 23.24 2.93 20.95
C GLN A 107 21.87 2.83 21.66
N LYS A 108 21.37 1.61 21.83
CA LYS A 108 20.05 1.28 22.42
C LYS A 108 18.84 1.66 21.55
N GLU A 109 19.04 1.90 20.27
CA GLU A 109 18.00 2.19 19.30
C GLU A 109 18.10 1.27 18.08
N TRP A 110 16.96 0.99 17.46
CA TRP A 110 16.90 0.28 16.19
C TRP A 110 17.00 1.28 15.04
N HIS A 111 17.93 1.02 14.14
CA HIS A 111 18.12 1.83 12.92
C HIS A 111 17.98 0.95 11.69
N LEU A 112 17.37 1.50 10.64
CA LEU A 112 17.47 0.91 9.31
C LEU A 112 18.94 0.74 8.95
N PHE A 113 19.27 -0.40 8.35
CA PHE A 113 20.62 -0.77 7.97
C PHE A 113 20.69 -1.04 6.47
N PHE A 114 21.60 -0.36 5.79
CA PHE A 114 21.91 -0.62 4.39
C PHE A 114 23.36 -1.05 4.27
N ASP A 115 23.58 -2.21 3.65
CA ASP A 115 24.93 -2.73 3.41
C ASP A 115 25.54 -2.05 2.18
N LEU A 116 25.92 -0.78 2.39
CA LEU A 116 26.49 0.09 1.37
C LEU A 116 27.87 0.59 1.84
N PRO A 117 28.86 0.65 0.94
CA PRO A 117 30.13 1.28 1.25
C PRO A 117 29.97 2.80 1.39
N ALA A 118 30.84 3.42 2.19
CA ALA A 118 30.69 4.81 2.62
C ALA A 118 30.71 5.84 1.48
N ASP A 119 31.39 5.53 0.38
CA ASP A 119 31.47 6.35 -0.83
C ASP A 119 30.17 6.35 -1.65
N LYS A 120 29.26 5.41 -1.40
CA LYS A 120 27.96 5.29 -2.09
C LYS A 120 26.77 5.77 -1.27
N ALA A 121 27.00 6.32 -0.08
CA ALA A 121 25.95 6.78 0.81
C ALA A 121 26.09 8.31 1.07
N PRO A 122 24.97 9.07 1.07
CA PRO A 122 24.98 10.49 1.47
C PRO A 122 25.53 10.67 2.89
N PRO A 123 26.08 11.83 3.27
CA PRO A 123 26.64 12.06 4.61
C PRO A 123 25.71 11.62 5.76
N ARG A 124 26.27 11.13 6.88
CA ARG A 124 25.48 10.59 8.02
C ARG A 124 24.36 11.52 8.52
N LYS A 125 24.58 12.85 8.47
CA LYS A 125 23.60 13.86 8.91
C LYS A 125 22.40 14.02 7.97
N GLU A 126 22.48 13.51 6.75
CA GLU A 126 21.46 13.62 5.70
C GLU A 126 20.67 12.31 5.51
N ARG A 127 20.94 11.30 6.35
CA ARG A 127 20.32 9.96 6.23
C ARG A 127 19.81 9.44 7.58
N ASP A 128 18.66 8.79 7.55
CA ASP A 128 18.00 8.19 8.72
C ASP A 128 18.37 6.70 8.93
N TYR A 129 19.30 6.18 8.15
CA TYR A 129 19.81 4.81 8.23
C TYR A 129 21.30 4.76 8.55
N LEU A 130 21.75 3.59 9.00
CA LEU A 130 23.15 3.26 9.25
C LEU A 130 23.72 2.40 8.13
N ILE A 131 25.01 2.58 7.88
CA ILE A 131 25.83 1.72 7.02
C ILE A 131 26.96 1.09 7.84
N PRO A 132 27.70 0.09 7.34
CA PRO A 132 28.81 -0.52 8.07
C PRO A 132 29.81 0.46 8.66
N ALA A 133 30.14 1.54 7.94
CA ALA A 133 31.12 2.55 8.38
C ALA A 133 30.66 3.40 9.57
N ASP A 134 29.35 3.44 9.87
CA ASP A 134 28.82 4.18 11.02
C ASP A 134 28.97 3.40 12.34
N LEU A 135 29.22 2.08 12.24
CA LEU A 135 29.22 1.17 13.37
C LEU A 135 30.65 0.93 13.87
N LYS A 136 30.81 0.93 15.19
CA LYS A 136 32.13 0.69 15.83
C LYS A 136 32.57 -0.78 15.78
N THR A 137 31.61 -1.71 15.64
CA THR A 137 31.87 -3.15 15.61
C THR A 137 32.12 -3.64 14.20
N LYS A 138 33.13 -4.49 14.02
CA LYS A 138 33.36 -5.19 12.74
C LYS A 138 32.41 -6.36 12.51
N LYS A 139 31.79 -6.89 13.59
CA LYS A 139 30.78 -7.95 13.51
C LYS A 139 29.41 -7.32 13.70
N ILE A 140 28.79 -6.96 12.59
CA ILE A 140 27.46 -6.35 12.54
C ILE A 140 26.43 -7.48 12.62
N LYS A 141 25.49 -7.36 13.56
CA LYS A 141 24.31 -8.24 13.64
C LYS A 141 23.11 -7.47 13.15
N THR A 142 22.36 -8.05 12.22
CA THR A 142 21.16 -7.43 11.67
C THR A 142 19.95 -8.32 11.92
N GLU A 143 18.81 -7.71 12.17
CA GLU A 143 17.50 -8.37 12.14
C GLU A 143 16.82 -8.04 10.81
N GLU A 144 16.22 -9.05 10.18
CA GLU A 144 15.48 -8.89 8.94
C GLU A 144 13.99 -8.76 9.24
N VAL A 145 13.36 -7.74 8.66
CA VAL A 145 11.93 -7.50 8.76
C VAL A 145 11.38 -7.35 7.35
N THR A 146 10.35 -8.11 7.00
CA THR A 146 9.67 -7.94 5.71
C THR A 146 8.50 -6.99 5.89
N ARG A 147 8.51 -5.88 5.16
CA ARG A 147 7.31 -5.06 5.00
C ARG A 147 6.43 -5.68 3.92
N GLU A 148 5.15 -5.85 4.21
CA GLU A 148 4.18 -6.45 3.31
C GLU A 148 3.05 -5.46 3.02
N TRP A 149 2.62 -5.40 1.76
CA TRP A 149 1.45 -4.65 1.34
C TRP A 149 0.48 -5.58 0.64
N VAL A 150 -0.79 -5.47 1.02
CA VAL A 150 -1.93 -6.03 0.26
C VAL A 150 -2.61 -4.85 -0.42
N LEU A 151 -2.57 -4.83 -1.74
CA LEU A 151 -3.11 -3.73 -2.54
C LEU A 151 -4.42 -4.20 -3.17
N GLN A 152 -5.51 -3.50 -2.92
CA GLN A 152 -6.84 -3.85 -3.41
C GLN A 152 -7.54 -2.65 -4.03
N SER A 153 -8.09 -2.85 -5.22
CA SER A 153 -9.00 -1.93 -5.90
C SER A 153 -10.30 -2.64 -6.26
N TYR A 154 -11.41 -1.91 -6.27
CA TYR A 154 -12.73 -2.42 -6.61
C TYR A 154 -13.21 -1.80 -7.91
N LEU A 155 -13.53 -2.62 -8.90
CA LEU A 155 -13.93 -2.17 -10.24
C LEU A 155 -15.31 -2.73 -10.55
N SER A 156 -16.26 -1.90 -11.00
CA SER A 156 -17.58 -2.40 -11.42
C SER A 156 -17.80 -2.23 -12.93
N LYS A 157 -18.24 -3.30 -13.59
CA LYS A 157 -18.76 -3.27 -14.96
C LYS A 157 -20.29 -3.26 -14.96
N GLY A 158 -20.90 -2.25 -15.55
CA GLY A 158 -22.36 -2.09 -15.62
C GLY A 158 -22.99 -1.81 -14.26
N LYS A 159 -23.17 -2.87 -13.47
CA LYS A 159 -23.79 -2.85 -12.14
C LYS A 159 -22.79 -3.16 -11.03
N VAL A 160 -23.14 -2.73 -9.83
CA VAL A 160 -22.50 -3.19 -8.59
C VAL A 160 -23.10 -4.54 -8.22
N SER A 161 -22.27 -5.45 -7.74
CA SER A 161 -22.67 -6.77 -7.23
C SER A 161 -21.99 -7.00 -5.88
N ASP A 162 -22.49 -7.95 -5.10
CA ASP A 162 -21.86 -8.30 -3.84
C ASP A 162 -20.43 -8.80 -4.04
N ILE A 163 -19.60 -8.57 -3.02
CA ILE A 163 -18.19 -8.96 -2.98
C ILE A 163 -17.92 -9.84 -1.78
N GLN A 164 -17.08 -10.85 -1.95
CA GLN A 164 -16.50 -11.60 -0.85
C GLN A 164 -15.04 -11.19 -0.69
N LEU A 165 -14.69 -10.67 0.48
CA LEU A 165 -13.31 -10.25 0.74
C LEU A 165 -12.38 -11.47 0.69
N PRO A 166 -11.27 -11.40 -0.06
CA PRO A 166 -10.31 -12.48 -0.14
C PRO A 166 -9.65 -12.75 1.22
N ASN A 167 -9.05 -13.93 1.36
CA ASN A 167 -8.36 -14.31 2.58
C ASN A 167 -6.95 -13.72 2.63
N THR A 168 -6.86 -12.43 2.94
CA THR A 168 -5.60 -11.70 3.16
C THR A 168 -5.27 -11.59 4.65
N PRO A 169 -3.98 -11.43 5.03
CA PRO A 169 -3.59 -11.29 6.43
C PRO A 169 -4.31 -10.13 7.13
N VAL A 170 -4.38 -8.98 6.45
CA VAL A 170 -5.18 -7.82 6.84
C VAL A 170 -6.42 -7.75 5.95
N LYS A 171 -7.59 -7.56 6.56
CA LYS A 171 -8.88 -7.36 5.86
C LYS A 171 -9.47 -6.03 6.26
N VAL A 172 -9.98 -5.30 5.28
CA VAL A 172 -10.73 -4.05 5.46
C VAL A 172 -12.14 -4.28 4.97
N ASN A 173 -13.10 -4.29 5.89
CA ASN A 173 -14.52 -4.42 5.56
C ASN A 173 -15.20 -3.07 5.62
N PHE A 174 -15.94 -2.73 4.57
CA PHE A 174 -16.69 -1.50 4.47
C PHE A 174 -18.15 -1.78 4.81
N SER A 175 -18.75 -0.94 5.68
CA SER A 175 -20.19 -0.97 5.94
C SER A 175 -21.07 -0.67 4.73
N VAL A 176 -20.48 -0.11 3.67
CA VAL A 176 -21.12 0.22 2.39
C VAL A 176 -20.22 -0.31 1.28
N HIS A 177 -20.80 -0.81 0.19
CA HIS A 177 -20.01 -1.32 -0.93
C HIS A 177 -18.97 -0.26 -1.42
N PRO A 178 -17.69 -0.62 -1.63
CA PRO A 178 -16.63 0.34 -1.97
C PRO A 178 -16.90 1.20 -3.21
N ASN A 179 -17.61 0.65 -4.21
CA ASN A 179 -18.02 1.39 -5.42
C ASN A 179 -19.36 2.15 -5.30
N GLN A 180 -19.90 2.27 -4.08
CA GLN A 180 -21.15 2.99 -3.80
C GLN A 180 -21.00 4.04 -2.71
N LEU A 181 -19.77 4.40 -2.35
CA LEU A 181 -19.51 5.47 -1.38
C LEU A 181 -20.07 6.80 -1.90
N LYS A 182 -20.79 7.52 -1.03
CA LYS A 182 -21.42 8.82 -1.33
C LYS A 182 -20.89 9.87 -0.37
N VAL A 183 -20.75 11.11 -0.86
CA VAL A 183 -20.15 12.23 -0.11
C VAL A 183 -20.83 12.49 1.24
N THR A 184 -22.14 12.29 1.34
CA THR A 184 -22.94 12.58 2.55
C THR A 184 -23.26 11.34 3.38
N GLN A 185 -22.66 10.18 3.08
CA GLN A 185 -22.93 8.93 3.78
C GLN A 185 -21.80 8.63 4.76
N ALA A 186 -22.15 8.37 6.02
CA ALA A 186 -21.20 7.85 6.99
C ALA A 186 -20.75 6.44 6.58
N VAL A 187 -19.45 6.18 6.64
CA VAL A 187 -18.84 4.88 6.31
C VAL A 187 -18.08 4.41 7.54
N GLN A 188 -18.46 3.25 8.05
CA GLN A 188 -17.71 2.51 9.05
C GLN A 188 -16.80 1.50 8.36
N LEU A 189 -15.56 1.39 8.84
CA LEU A 189 -14.58 0.40 8.42
C LEU A 189 -14.28 -0.54 9.59
N THR A 190 -14.29 -1.84 9.35
CA THR A 190 -13.79 -2.84 10.28
C THR A 190 -12.48 -3.39 9.73
N ILE A 191 -11.39 -3.18 10.46
CA ILE A 191 -10.05 -3.65 10.10
C ILE A 191 -9.69 -4.82 11.00
N SER A 192 -9.32 -5.94 10.41
CA SER A 192 -8.93 -7.14 11.14
C SER A 192 -7.63 -7.72 10.60
N GLU A 193 -6.82 -8.28 11.49
CA GLU A 193 -5.65 -9.10 11.16
C GLU A 193 -5.88 -10.52 11.64
N LYS A 194 -5.73 -11.51 10.75
CA LYS A 194 -5.90 -12.95 11.07
C LYS A 194 -7.22 -13.26 11.81
N GLY A 195 -8.28 -12.52 11.50
CA GLY A 195 -9.62 -12.70 12.07
C GLY A 195 -9.88 -11.97 13.40
N GLN A 196 -8.90 -11.24 13.93
CA GLN A 196 -9.07 -10.40 15.12
C GLN A 196 -9.11 -8.92 14.74
N ASN A 197 -9.95 -8.13 15.41
CA ASN A 197 -9.98 -6.68 15.20
C ASN A 197 -8.60 -6.08 15.50
N LEU A 198 -8.14 -5.17 14.63
CA LEU A 198 -6.84 -4.52 14.77
C LEU A 198 -7.00 -3.19 15.53
N PRO A 199 -6.64 -3.11 16.83
CA PRO A 199 -7.00 -1.97 17.69
C PRO A 199 -6.21 -0.68 17.41
N TYR A 200 -5.06 -0.77 16.74
CA TYR A 200 -4.16 0.37 16.46
C TYR A 200 -3.96 0.59 14.96
N ALA A 201 -4.99 0.30 14.16
CA ALA A 201 -4.94 0.56 12.73
C ALA A 201 -4.90 2.07 12.46
N GLU A 202 -3.93 2.51 11.66
CA GLU A 202 -3.88 3.86 11.12
C GLU A 202 -4.59 3.90 9.76
N ILE A 203 -5.43 4.92 9.54
CA ILE A 203 -6.15 5.10 8.28
C ILE A 203 -5.71 6.42 7.68
N ASN A 204 -5.11 6.35 6.49
CA ASN A 204 -4.71 7.49 5.70
C ASN A 204 -5.64 7.66 4.51
N LEU A 205 -6.30 8.82 4.42
CA LEU A 205 -7.15 9.18 3.29
C LEU A 205 -6.39 10.13 2.37
N ARG A 206 -6.20 9.73 1.11
CA ARG A 206 -5.51 10.52 0.10
C ARG A 206 -6.45 10.86 -1.04
N LYS A 207 -6.39 12.10 -1.52
CA LYS A 207 -7.10 12.55 -2.72
C LYS A 207 -6.16 12.41 -3.92
N ARG A 208 -6.68 11.88 -5.03
CA ARG A 208 -5.99 12.00 -6.33
C ARG A 208 -6.03 13.46 -6.77
N CYS A 209 -4.87 14.10 -6.85
CA CYS A 209 -4.74 15.41 -7.48
C CYS A 209 -4.92 15.23 -8.99
N ASN A 210 -5.83 16.01 -9.59
CA ASN A 210 -6.04 16.08 -11.03
C ASN A 210 -5.33 17.32 -11.57
#